data_AF-A0A3M1DB79-F1
#
_entry.id   AF-A0A3M1DB79-F1
#
_cell.length_a   1.000
_cell.length_b   1.000
_cell.length_c   1.000
_cell.angle_alpha   90.00
_cell.angle_beta   90.00
_cell.angle_gamma   90.00
#
_symmetry.space_group_name_H-M   'P 1'
#
loop_
_entity.id
_entity.type
_entity.pdbx_description
1 polymer ?
#
loop_
_entity_poly.entity_id
_entity_poly.type
_entity_poly.pdbx_seq_one_letter_code
_entity_poly.pdbx_strand_id
1 'polypeptide(L)'
;MLCLPPRRKRKARLRRGAIPSRVQSVRASSTSRKMSLLRSVTRLCAWLLSRRREAGMYHIYHTRGLVIERVQRGEQDLVVSILTDDPMLGLVRAWATSGASAFSRMRAALEPLTEGQYAFVRGRFQWRLIGAQAKRWLAPQVVCRANHRIVGPFARFLMEIMPSEGMVPPEVVHTARDLVVSAARANALPLEALHQAVARVLHALGYLPSPRPARQEQVASALWAAGIPHAVYYLYGRPATAKRQFVFGS
;
A
#
# COMPACT_ATOMS: atom_id res chain seq x y z
N MET A 1 59.06 -0.89 -35.04
CA MET A 1 59.38 0.53 -34.77
C MET A 1 58.25 1.37 -35.33
N LEU A 2 57.32 1.85 -34.49
CA LEU A 2 56.16 2.64 -34.91
C LEU A 2 56.22 4.02 -34.23
N CYS A 3 56.35 5.07 -35.04
CA CYS A 3 56.39 6.47 -34.64
C CYS A 3 54.99 7.00 -34.32
N LEU A 4 54.85 7.71 -33.19
CA LEU A 4 53.65 8.45 -32.79
C LEU A 4 53.76 9.93 -33.21
N PRO A 5 52.64 10.58 -33.63
CA PRO A 5 52.62 12.01 -33.92
C PRO A 5 52.24 12.90 -32.70
N PRO A 6 52.52 14.23 -32.75
CA PRO A 6 52.53 15.09 -31.57
C PRO A 6 51.17 15.72 -31.20
N ARG A 7 50.98 15.94 -29.89
CA ARG A 7 49.81 16.58 -29.26
C ARG A 7 49.70 18.09 -29.59
N ARG A 8 48.58 18.50 -30.19
CA ARG A 8 48.17 19.91 -30.32
C ARG A 8 47.43 20.40 -29.06
N LYS A 9 47.92 21.49 -28.47
CA LYS A 9 47.27 22.25 -27.37
C LYS A 9 46.11 23.10 -27.93
N ARG A 10 44.87 22.88 -27.47
CA ARG A 10 43.72 23.77 -27.73
C ARG A 10 43.61 24.83 -26.62
N LYS A 11 43.72 26.11 -27.00
CA LYS A 11 43.43 27.27 -26.15
C LYS A 11 41.90 27.44 -26.01
N ALA A 12 41.41 27.45 -24.77
CA ALA A 12 40.02 27.79 -24.45
C ALA A 12 39.82 29.31 -24.43
N ARG A 13 38.91 29.82 -25.29
CA ARG A 13 38.42 31.20 -25.24
C ARG A 13 37.16 31.25 -24.38
N LEU A 14 37.27 31.85 -23.19
CA LEU A 14 36.15 32.26 -22.35
C LEU A 14 35.40 33.43 -23.02
N ARG A 15 34.15 33.19 -23.43
CA ARG A 15 33.20 34.26 -23.80
C ARG A 15 32.40 34.65 -22.56
N ARG A 16 32.54 35.91 -22.14
CA ARG A 16 31.69 36.57 -21.14
C ARG A 16 30.30 36.76 -21.75
N GLY A 17 29.30 36.08 -21.19
CA GLY A 17 27.88 36.25 -21.50
C GLY A 17 27.20 37.06 -20.40
N ALA A 18 26.36 38.01 -20.82
CA ALA A 18 25.72 39.02 -20.01
C ALA A 18 24.77 38.49 -18.93
N ILE A 19 24.69 39.22 -17.81
CA ILE A 19 23.76 39.02 -16.70
C ILE A 19 22.49 39.83 -17.00
N PRO A 20 21.30 39.23 -17.13
CA PRO A 20 20.05 39.97 -17.05
C PRO A 20 19.61 40.08 -15.58
N SER A 21 19.53 41.33 -15.13
CA SER A 21 18.85 41.76 -13.92
C SER A 21 17.34 41.55 -14.06
N ARG A 22 16.76 40.67 -13.22
CA ARG A 22 15.32 40.71 -12.95
C ARG A 22 15.04 40.28 -11.51
N VAL A 23 15.22 41.24 -10.61
CA VAL A 23 14.68 41.21 -9.26
C VAL A 23 13.19 41.57 -9.38
N GLN A 24 12.31 40.58 -9.32
CA GLN A 24 10.89 40.80 -9.04
C GLN A 24 10.46 39.88 -7.89
N SER A 25 10.21 40.54 -6.76
CA SER A 25 9.29 40.21 -5.66
C SER A 25 8.70 38.80 -5.62
N VAL A 26 9.25 37.95 -4.74
CA VAL A 26 8.53 36.81 -4.15
C VAL A 26 8.41 37.05 -2.65
N ARG A 27 7.51 37.97 -2.27
CA ARG A 27 7.04 38.16 -0.90
C ARG A 27 5.51 38.02 -0.89
N ALA A 28 4.99 36.81 -1.04
CA ALA A 28 3.59 36.48 -0.74
C ALA A 28 3.32 34.96 -0.80
N SER A 29 3.81 34.19 0.17
CA SER A 29 3.30 32.81 0.40
C SER A 29 3.65 32.19 1.76
N SER A 30 4.12 32.99 2.72
CA SER A 30 4.52 32.51 4.06
C SER A 30 3.33 32.28 5.01
N THR A 31 2.20 32.97 4.78
CA THR A 31 1.01 32.91 5.65
C THR A 31 0.12 31.69 5.42
N SER A 32 0.10 31.13 4.20
CA SER A 32 -0.75 29.98 3.87
C SER A 32 -0.24 28.64 4.45
N ARG A 33 1.06 28.49 4.70
CA ARG A 33 1.64 27.28 5.31
C ARG A 33 1.43 27.22 6.82
N LYS A 34 1.36 28.37 7.50
CA LYS A 34 1.14 28.42 8.95
C LYS A 34 -0.29 27.98 9.33
N MET A 35 -1.28 28.23 8.48
CA MET A 35 -2.67 27.81 8.74
C MET A 35 -2.92 26.31 8.55
N SER A 36 -2.16 25.59 7.72
CA SER A 36 -2.34 24.14 7.57
C SER A 36 -1.75 23.36 8.75
N LEU A 37 -0.63 23.83 9.31
CA LEU A 37 -0.01 23.25 10.51
C LEU A 37 -0.91 23.40 11.74
N LEU A 38 -1.54 24.57 11.91
CA LEU A 38 -2.48 24.79 13.01
C LEU A 38 -3.67 23.82 12.94
N ARG A 39 -4.28 23.62 11.76
CA ARG A 39 -5.37 22.65 11.57
C ARG A 39 -4.95 21.20 11.84
N SER A 40 -3.71 20.82 11.52
CA SER A 40 -3.16 19.49 11.82
C SER A 40 -2.93 19.28 13.32
N VAL A 41 -2.42 20.31 14.02
CA VAL A 41 -2.20 20.24 15.47
C VAL A 41 -3.52 20.21 16.23
N THR A 42 -4.54 20.97 15.81
CA THR A 42 -5.86 20.91 16.48
C THR A 42 -6.53 19.55 16.29
N ARG A 43 -6.37 18.90 15.12
CA ARG A 43 -6.85 17.52 14.90
C ARG A 43 -6.08 16.51 15.73
N LEU A 44 -4.77 16.67 15.87
CA LEU A 44 -3.93 15.82 16.71
C LEU A 44 -4.30 15.96 18.20
N CYS A 45 -4.51 17.19 18.67
CA CYS A 45 -4.95 17.47 20.04
C CYS A 45 -6.38 16.98 20.31
N ALA A 46 -7.31 17.15 19.37
CA ALA A 46 -8.67 16.61 19.48
C ALA A 46 -8.66 15.07 19.51
N TRP A 47 -7.82 14.44 18.70
CA TRP A 47 -7.61 12.99 18.71
C TRP A 47 -6.97 12.49 20.03
N LEU A 48 -5.97 13.22 20.56
CA LEU A 48 -5.33 12.91 21.85
C LEU A 48 -6.28 13.12 23.04
N LEU A 49 -7.14 14.13 23.00
CA LEU A 49 -8.11 14.44 24.06
C LEU A 49 -9.33 13.49 24.00
N SER A 50 -9.78 13.08 22.81
CA SER A 50 -10.81 12.04 22.65
C SER A 50 -10.34 10.69 23.18
N ARG A 51 -9.03 10.39 23.10
CA ARG A 51 -8.41 9.17 23.64
C ARG A 51 -8.44 9.04 25.18
N ARG A 52 -8.73 10.11 25.93
CA ARG A 52 -8.66 10.12 27.41
C ARG A 52 -10.02 9.91 28.11
N ARG A 53 -11.14 9.83 27.39
CA ARG A 53 -12.51 9.81 27.97
C ARG A 53 -13.28 8.50 27.86
N GLU A 54 -12.79 7.47 27.18
CA GLU A 54 -13.52 6.20 27.04
C GLU A 54 -13.09 5.16 28.08
N ALA A 55 -13.46 5.39 29.35
CA ALA A 55 -13.32 4.40 30.41
C ALA A 55 -14.65 3.67 30.73
N GLY A 56 -15.67 3.76 29.87
CA GLY A 56 -17.01 3.25 30.20
C GLY A 56 -17.80 2.52 29.10
N MET A 57 -17.33 2.47 27.85
CA MET A 57 -18.05 1.77 26.80
C MET A 57 -17.09 0.93 25.96
N TYR A 58 -17.16 -0.39 26.14
CA TYR A 58 -16.41 -1.34 25.32
C TYR A 58 -17.06 -1.38 23.94
N HIS A 59 -16.50 -0.64 22.97
CA HIS A 59 -16.95 -0.73 21.58
C HIS A 59 -16.35 -1.96 20.91
N ILE A 60 -17.22 -2.83 20.39
CA ILE A 60 -16.81 -3.98 19.58
C ILE A 60 -16.82 -3.55 18.12
N TYR A 61 -15.68 -3.69 17.47
CA TYR A 61 -15.49 -3.38 16.06
C TYR A 61 -15.63 -4.65 15.23
N HIS A 62 -16.71 -4.75 14.46
CA HIS A 62 -16.91 -5.83 13.50
C HIS A 62 -16.47 -5.38 12.11
N THR A 63 -15.47 -6.05 11.55
CA THR A 63 -15.00 -5.73 10.19
C THR A 63 -14.63 -6.99 9.43
N ARG A 64 -14.67 -6.89 8.10
CA ARG A 64 -14.02 -7.86 7.23
C ARG A 64 -12.52 -7.58 7.18
N GLY A 65 -11.73 -8.61 6.92
CA GLY A 65 -10.30 -8.45 6.76
C GLY A 65 -9.60 -9.67 6.18
N LEU A 66 -8.29 -9.53 5.99
CA LEU A 66 -7.37 -10.55 5.52
C LEU A 66 -6.24 -10.70 6.54
N VAL A 67 -6.02 -11.92 7.04
CA VAL A 67 -4.88 -12.20 7.93
C VAL A 67 -3.60 -12.16 7.09
N ILE A 68 -2.69 -11.24 7.45
CA ILE A 68 -1.39 -11.07 6.78
C ILE A 68 -0.32 -11.90 7.49
N GLU A 69 -0.30 -11.84 8.83
CA GLU A 69 0.69 -12.50 9.65
C GLU A 69 0.04 -13.13 10.88
N ARG A 70 0.61 -14.26 11.30
CA ARG A 70 0.31 -14.94 12.55
C ARG A 70 1.62 -15.23 13.28
N VAL A 71 1.72 -14.80 14.52
CA VAL A 71 2.87 -15.04 15.40
C VAL A 71 2.39 -15.69 16.69
N GLN A 72 2.94 -16.85 17.05
CA GLN A 72 2.64 -17.49 18.31
C GLN A 72 3.30 -16.75 19.48
N ARG A 73 2.55 -16.55 20.57
CA ARG A 73 3.04 -15.94 21.80
C ARG A 73 2.61 -16.80 22.98
N GLY A 74 3.56 -17.45 23.64
CA GLY A 74 3.24 -18.43 24.68
C GLY A 74 2.67 -19.73 24.10
N GLU A 75 2.09 -20.57 24.95
CA GLU A 75 1.64 -21.90 24.54
C GLU A 75 0.39 -21.85 23.65
N GLN A 76 -0.60 -21.04 24.02
CA GLN A 76 -1.91 -21.05 23.37
C GLN A 76 -2.33 -19.72 22.75
N ASP A 77 -1.58 -18.65 23.00
CA ASP A 77 -1.94 -17.32 22.55
C ASP A 77 -1.27 -16.96 21.20
N LEU A 78 -1.93 -16.09 20.46
CA LEU A 78 -1.46 -15.61 19.16
C LEU A 78 -1.49 -14.09 19.09
N VAL A 79 -0.57 -13.52 18.33
CA VAL A 79 -0.66 -12.17 17.80
C VAL A 79 -0.87 -12.28 16.30
N VAL A 80 -1.94 -11.66 15.80
CA VAL A 80 -2.28 -11.66 14.38
C VAL A 80 -2.28 -10.24 13.85
N SER A 81 -1.81 -10.08 12.62
CA SER A 81 -1.85 -8.83 11.86
C SER A 81 -2.91 -8.98 10.78
N ILE A 82 -4.00 -8.23 10.89
CA ILE A 82 -5.18 -8.33 10.02
C ILE A 82 -5.36 -7.02 9.27
N LEU A 83 -5.32 -7.07 7.95
CA LEU A 83 -5.65 -5.94 7.09
C LEU A 83 -7.16 -5.84 6.95
N THR A 84 -7.75 -4.77 7.47
CA THR A 84 -9.20 -4.61 7.59
C THR A 84 -9.78 -3.77 6.44
N ASP A 85 -11.05 -4.01 6.12
CA ASP A 85 -11.81 -3.18 5.17
C ASP A 85 -12.30 -1.86 5.79
N ASP A 86 -12.33 -1.76 7.12
CA ASP A 86 -12.69 -0.54 7.82
C ASP A 86 -11.57 0.51 7.65
N PRO A 87 -11.85 1.66 7.00
CA PRO A 87 -10.85 2.67 6.72
C PRO A 87 -10.28 3.30 7.99
N MET A 88 -10.98 3.23 9.15
CA MET A 88 -10.48 3.79 10.42
C MET A 88 -9.48 2.87 11.13
N LEU A 89 -9.57 1.56 10.89
CA LEU A 89 -8.74 0.55 11.57
C LEU A 89 -7.46 0.26 10.79
N GLY A 90 -7.58 0.06 9.47
CA GLY A 90 -6.43 -0.23 8.63
C GLY A 90 -5.80 -1.59 8.90
N LEU A 91 -4.50 -1.63 9.19
CA LEU A 91 -3.79 -2.87 9.57
C LEU A 91 -3.79 -3.02 11.09
N VAL A 92 -4.62 -3.92 11.62
CA VAL A 92 -4.76 -4.12 13.07
C VAL A 92 -3.88 -5.28 13.54
N ARG A 93 -3.00 -5.00 14.52
CA ARG A 93 -2.27 -6.03 15.26
C ARG A 93 -3.01 -6.37 16.55
N ALA A 94 -3.60 -7.56 16.62
CA ALA A 94 -4.46 -7.97 17.73
C ALA A 94 -3.96 -9.23 18.45
N TRP A 95 -4.15 -9.25 19.77
CA TRP A 95 -3.94 -10.42 20.61
C TRP A 95 -5.16 -11.33 20.58
N ALA A 96 -4.97 -12.61 20.31
CA ALA A 96 -6.00 -13.65 20.36
C ALA A 96 -5.65 -14.65 21.47
N THR A 97 -6.39 -14.59 22.57
CA THR A 97 -6.23 -15.51 23.70
C THR A 97 -6.72 -16.90 23.31
N SER A 98 -5.94 -17.93 23.64
CA SER A 98 -6.18 -19.33 23.27
C SER A 98 -6.39 -19.53 21.76
N GLY A 99 -5.93 -18.62 20.90
CA GLY A 99 -6.12 -18.68 19.45
C GLY A 99 -5.37 -19.85 18.79
N ALA A 100 -4.29 -20.34 19.40
CA ALA A 100 -3.52 -21.49 18.90
C ALA A 100 -4.09 -22.84 19.37
N SER A 101 -4.96 -22.85 20.39
CA SER A 101 -5.52 -24.07 20.96
C SER A 101 -6.26 -24.89 19.90
N ALA A 102 -6.10 -26.21 19.93
CA ALA A 102 -6.80 -27.13 19.02
C ALA A 102 -8.33 -27.05 19.17
N PHE A 103 -8.82 -26.67 20.36
CA PHE A 103 -10.24 -26.52 20.65
C PHE A 103 -10.78 -25.12 20.31
N SER A 104 -9.93 -24.20 19.87
CA SER A 104 -10.35 -22.84 19.55
C SER A 104 -11.08 -22.78 18.21
N ARG A 105 -12.32 -22.31 18.24
CA ARG A 105 -13.13 -22.06 17.04
C ARG A 105 -12.51 -20.99 16.13
N MET A 106 -11.63 -20.15 16.68
CA MET A 106 -10.98 -19.08 15.93
C MET A 106 -9.75 -19.57 15.17
N ARG A 107 -9.12 -20.69 15.57
CA ARG A 107 -7.83 -21.14 15.04
C ARG A 107 -7.78 -21.15 13.52
N ALA A 108 -8.78 -21.77 12.88
CA ALA A 108 -8.86 -21.87 11.42
C ALA A 108 -9.03 -20.49 10.74
N ALA A 109 -9.71 -19.55 11.39
CA ALA A 109 -9.90 -18.20 10.89
C ALA A 109 -8.64 -17.32 11.03
N LEU A 110 -7.65 -17.74 11.81
CA LEU A 110 -6.41 -17.00 12.06
C LEU A 110 -5.22 -17.48 11.26
N GLU A 111 -5.42 -18.43 10.33
CA GLU A 111 -4.37 -18.84 9.42
C GLU A 111 -4.00 -17.69 8.46
N PRO A 112 -2.71 -17.51 8.12
CA PRO A 112 -2.30 -16.52 7.14
C PRO A 112 -3.06 -16.67 5.81
N LEU A 113 -3.33 -15.53 5.17
CA LEU A 113 -4.11 -15.41 3.94
C LEU A 113 -5.56 -15.90 4.07
N THR A 114 -6.12 -15.85 5.28
CA THR A 114 -7.55 -16.10 5.51
C THR A 114 -8.34 -14.81 5.43
N GLU A 115 -9.29 -14.75 4.51
CA GLU A 115 -10.33 -13.73 4.46
C GLU A 115 -11.48 -14.12 5.39
N GLY A 116 -11.95 -13.19 6.19
CA GLY A 116 -12.97 -13.48 7.20
C GLY A 116 -13.64 -12.23 7.77
N GLN A 117 -14.54 -12.48 8.73
CA GLN A 117 -15.09 -11.46 9.62
C GLN A 117 -14.38 -11.55 10.97
N TYR A 118 -13.99 -10.40 11.51
CA TYR A 118 -13.23 -10.31 12.74
C TYR A 118 -13.88 -9.28 13.67
N ALA A 119 -13.92 -9.61 14.94
CA ALA A 119 -14.43 -8.76 16.00
C ALA A 119 -13.28 -8.35 16.91
N PHE A 120 -13.02 -7.04 16.97
CA PHE A 120 -11.95 -6.46 17.75
C PHE A 120 -12.50 -5.62 18.89
N VAL A 121 -11.70 -5.54 19.94
CA VAL A 121 -11.93 -4.61 21.04
C VAL A 121 -10.64 -3.88 21.33
N ARG A 122 -10.73 -2.56 21.47
CA ARG A 122 -9.58 -1.75 21.85
C ARG A 122 -9.40 -1.77 23.36
N GLY A 123 -8.35 -2.43 23.84
CA GLY A 123 -7.92 -2.31 25.23
C GLY A 123 -7.06 -1.06 25.45
N ARG A 124 -6.63 -0.85 26.69
CA ARG A 124 -5.75 0.27 27.07
C ARG A 124 -4.42 0.30 26.29
N PHE A 125 -3.85 -0.87 26.01
CA PHE A 125 -2.52 -1.00 25.43
C PHE A 125 -2.48 -1.72 24.08
N GLN A 126 -3.47 -2.58 23.81
CA GLN A 126 -3.46 -3.44 22.63
C GLN A 126 -4.87 -3.75 22.15
N TRP A 127 -4.98 -4.08 20.88
CA TRP A 127 -6.20 -4.67 20.32
C TRP A 127 -6.32 -6.11 20.79
N ARG A 128 -7.53 -6.50 21.16
CA ARG A 128 -7.89 -7.88 21.45
C ARG A 128 -8.85 -8.37 20.39
N LEU A 129 -8.58 -9.55 19.86
CA LEU A 129 -9.47 -10.25 18.97
C LEU A 129 -10.41 -11.12 19.82
N ILE A 130 -11.70 -10.84 19.75
CA ILE A 130 -12.73 -11.54 20.55
C ILE A 130 -13.60 -12.47 19.71
N GLY A 131 -13.51 -12.39 18.39
CA GLY A 131 -14.23 -13.27 17.48
C GLY A 131 -13.61 -13.29 16.09
N ALA A 132 -13.66 -14.44 15.44
CA ALA A 132 -13.18 -14.62 14.08
C ALA A 132 -14.01 -15.69 13.37
N GLN A 133 -14.41 -15.42 12.14
CA GLN A 133 -15.11 -16.35 11.27
C GLN A 133 -14.43 -16.37 9.90
N ALA A 134 -13.87 -17.52 9.54
CA ALA A 134 -13.26 -17.73 8.23
C ALA A 134 -14.35 -17.69 7.16
N LYS A 135 -14.12 -16.91 6.10
CA LYS A 135 -14.95 -16.93 4.89
C LYS A 135 -14.24 -17.68 3.77
N ARG A 136 -12.94 -17.43 3.60
CA ARG A 136 -12.15 -18.03 2.53
C ARG A 136 -10.69 -18.15 2.95
N TRP A 137 -10.14 -19.36 2.91
CA TRP A 137 -8.74 -19.61 3.20
C TRP A 137 -7.94 -19.74 1.90
N LEU A 138 -7.08 -18.76 1.61
CA LEU A 138 -6.39 -18.65 0.32
C LEU A 138 -5.04 -19.35 0.28
N ALA A 139 -4.41 -19.59 1.44
CA ALA A 139 -3.06 -20.15 1.50
C ALA A 139 -2.90 -21.48 0.72
N PRO A 140 -3.84 -22.45 0.79
CA PRO A 140 -3.72 -23.70 0.05
C PRO A 140 -3.88 -23.56 -1.45
N GLN A 141 -4.22 -22.38 -1.97
CA GLN A 141 -4.25 -22.11 -3.40
C GLN A 141 -3.02 -21.29 -3.85
N VAL A 142 -2.29 -20.68 -2.92
CA VAL A 142 -1.01 -20.00 -3.15
C VAL A 142 0.13 -21.02 -2.98
N VAL A 143 0.02 -22.21 -3.59
CA VAL A 143 0.92 -23.35 -3.28
C VAL A 143 2.28 -23.23 -3.97
N CYS A 144 2.33 -22.60 -5.14
CA CYS A 144 3.54 -22.62 -5.93
C CYS A 144 4.61 -21.69 -5.33
N ARG A 145 5.87 -22.14 -5.38
CA ARG A 145 7.02 -21.38 -4.88
C ARG A 145 7.14 -20.00 -5.53
N ALA A 146 6.70 -19.86 -6.78
CA ALA A 146 6.69 -18.58 -7.50
C ALA A 146 5.74 -17.56 -6.84
N ASN A 147 4.53 -17.96 -6.48
CA ASN A 147 3.55 -17.07 -5.85
C ASN A 147 3.96 -16.72 -4.41
N HIS A 148 4.55 -17.66 -3.67
CA HIS A 148 5.13 -17.36 -2.35
C HIS A 148 6.23 -16.29 -2.39
N ARG A 149 7.05 -16.26 -3.45
CA ARG A 149 8.08 -15.22 -3.68
C ARG A 149 7.49 -13.84 -3.97
N ILE A 150 6.18 -13.74 -4.21
CA ILE A 150 5.47 -12.48 -4.44
C ILE A 150 4.67 -12.10 -3.20
N VAL A 151 3.79 -12.99 -2.73
CA VAL A 151 2.87 -12.70 -1.62
C VAL A 151 3.62 -12.49 -0.30
N GLY A 152 4.65 -13.28 -0.02
CA GLY A 152 5.43 -13.16 1.22
C GLY A 152 6.14 -11.80 1.35
N PRO A 153 6.98 -11.40 0.39
CA PRO A 153 7.61 -10.08 0.40
C PRO A 153 6.61 -8.93 0.41
N PHE A 154 5.48 -9.06 -0.31
CA PHE A 154 4.43 -8.05 -0.28
C PHE A 154 3.77 -7.91 1.09
N ALA A 155 3.44 -9.02 1.74
CA ALA A 155 2.90 -9.03 3.11
C ALA A 155 3.87 -8.36 4.09
N ARG A 156 5.17 -8.68 3.99
CA ARG A 156 6.22 -8.04 4.80
C ARG A 156 6.32 -6.54 4.53
N PHE A 157 6.30 -6.14 3.26
CA PHE A 157 6.29 -4.74 2.87
C PHE A 157 5.11 -3.98 3.49
N LEU A 158 3.91 -4.56 3.46
CA LEU A 158 2.73 -3.96 4.12
C LEU A 158 2.95 -3.78 5.62
N MET A 159 3.49 -4.79 6.31
CA MET A 159 3.75 -4.68 7.75
C MET A 159 4.82 -3.64 8.11
N GLU A 160 5.77 -3.39 7.19
CA GLU A 160 6.85 -2.41 7.40
C GLU A 160 6.39 -0.97 7.10
N ILE A 161 5.56 -0.77 6.07
CA ILE A 161 5.15 0.58 5.65
C ILE A 161 3.86 1.06 6.32
N MET A 162 2.97 0.14 6.70
CA MET A 162 1.68 0.49 7.27
C MET A 162 1.82 0.72 8.78
N PRO A 163 1.27 1.82 9.32
CA PRO A 163 1.14 1.95 10.75
C PRO A 163 0.20 0.85 11.27
N SER A 164 0.51 0.30 12.44
CA SER A 164 -0.30 -0.75 13.09
C SER A 164 -1.66 -0.27 13.60
N GLU A 165 -1.94 1.04 13.49
CA GLU A 165 -3.19 1.69 13.81
C GLU A 165 -3.33 2.95 12.95
N GLY A 166 -4.50 3.16 12.35
CA GLY A 166 -4.84 4.44 11.75
C GLY A 166 -5.55 4.33 10.41
N MET A 167 -5.86 5.50 9.85
CA MET A 167 -6.62 5.57 8.62
C MET A 167 -5.79 5.06 7.45
N VAL A 168 -6.31 4.06 6.74
CA VAL A 168 -5.67 3.47 5.58
C VAL A 168 -6.52 3.72 4.34
N PRO A 169 -5.92 4.19 3.23
CA PRO A 169 -6.65 4.31 1.97
C PRO A 169 -7.21 2.94 1.55
N PRO A 170 -8.50 2.85 1.18
CA PRO A 170 -9.12 1.58 0.81
C PRO A 170 -8.41 0.91 -0.37
N GLU A 171 -7.74 1.67 -1.24
CA GLU A 171 -6.95 1.18 -2.37
C GLU A 171 -5.82 0.24 -1.92
N VAL A 172 -5.23 0.45 -0.74
CA VAL A 172 -4.20 -0.43 -0.18
C VAL A 172 -4.79 -1.82 0.10
N VAL A 173 -5.96 -1.84 0.74
CA VAL A 173 -6.67 -3.08 1.10
C VAL A 173 -7.10 -3.84 -0.15
N HIS A 174 -7.69 -3.14 -1.12
CA HIS A 174 -8.08 -3.72 -2.39
C HIS A 174 -6.89 -4.26 -3.17
N THR A 175 -5.78 -3.52 -3.23
CA THR A 175 -4.57 -3.96 -3.93
C THR A 175 -3.99 -5.22 -3.30
N ALA A 176 -3.95 -5.28 -1.96
CA ALA A 176 -3.47 -6.45 -1.25
C ALA A 176 -4.34 -7.68 -1.49
N ARG A 177 -5.66 -7.52 -1.38
CA ARG A 177 -6.62 -8.58 -1.65
C ARG A 177 -6.52 -9.08 -3.09
N ASP A 178 -6.47 -8.17 -4.06
CA ASP A 178 -6.37 -8.50 -5.48
C ASP A 178 -5.08 -9.29 -5.78
N LEU A 179 -3.94 -8.90 -5.20
CA LEU A 179 -2.69 -9.63 -5.37
C LEU A 179 -2.80 -11.06 -4.83
N VAL A 180 -3.30 -11.24 -3.60
CA VAL A 180 -3.44 -12.56 -2.97
C VAL A 180 -4.45 -13.43 -3.73
N VAL A 181 -5.59 -12.88 -4.14
CA VAL A 181 -6.59 -13.61 -4.93
C VAL A 181 -6.05 -13.98 -6.31
N SER A 182 -5.27 -13.10 -6.95
CA SER A 182 -4.61 -13.40 -8.23
C SER A 182 -3.57 -14.50 -8.05
N ALA A 183 -2.81 -14.48 -6.96
CA ALA A 183 -1.84 -15.52 -6.61
C ALA A 183 -2.53 -16.87 -6.31
N ALA A 184 -3.73 -16.85 -5.74
CA ALA A 184 -4.50 -18.07 -5.49
C ALA A 184 -5.11 -18.67 -6.77
N ARG A 185 -5.19 -17.91 -7.88
CA ARG A 185 -5.81 -18.37 -9.13
C ARG A 185 -4.81 -18.66 -10.24
N ALA A 186 -3.64 -18.02 -10.20
CA ALA A 186 -2.60 -18.16 -11.21
C ALA A 186 -1.63 -19.28 -10.86
N ASN A 187 -1.24 -20.08 -11.85
CA ASN A 187 -0.19 -21.09 -11.69
C ASN A 187 1.17 -20.47 -11.32
N ALA A 188 1.46 -19.28 -11.82
CA ALA A 188 2.60 -18.45 -11.44
C ALA A 188 2.30 -17.00 -11.76
N LEU A 189 2.39 -16.11 -10.77
CA LEU A 189 2.37 -14.68 -10.99
C LEU A 189 3.74 -14.20 -11.48
N PRO A 190 3.77 -13.26 -12.43
CA PRO A 190 5.00 -12.59 -12.84
C PRO A 190 5.51 -11.65 -11.73
N LEU A 191 6.82 -11.44 -11.62
CA LEU A 191 7.42 -10.56 -10.61
C LEU A 191 6.89 -9.12 -10.73
N GLU A 192 6.54 -8.70 -11.94
CA GLU A 192 5.95 -7.42 -12.25
C GLU A 192 4.63 -7.18 -11.48
N ALA A 193 3.89 -8.24 -11.13
CA ALA A 193 2.69 -8.12 -10.30
C ALA A 193 3.03 -7.61 -8.88
N LEU A 194 4.17 -8.00 -8.33
CA LEU A 194 4.67 -7.46 -7.05
C LEU A 194 4.98 -5.98 -7.19
N HIS A 195 5.77 -5.59 -8.20
CA HIS A 195 6.15 -4.20 -8.44
C HIS A 195 4.92 -3.30 -8.64
N GLN A 196 3.92 -3.79 -9.37
CA GLN A 196 2.64 -3.09 -9.53
C GLN A 196 1.91 -2.90 -8.21
N ALA A 197 1.78 -3.95 -7.41
CA ALA A 197 1.08 -3.89 -6.15
C ALA A 197 1.78 -2.90 -5.19
N VAL A 198 3.11 -2.95 -5.12
CA VAL A 198 3.92 -2.00 -4.34
C VAL A 198 3.72 -0.57 -4.84
N ALA A 199 3.80 -0.33 -6.15
CA ALA A 199 3.62 1.00 -6.72
C ALA A 199 2.21 1.56 -6.43
N ARG A 200 1.16 0.73 -6.53
CA ARG A 200 -0.22 1.13 -6.20
C ARG A 200 -0.39 1.48 -4.72
N VAL A 201 0.20 0.68 -3.83
CA VAL A 201 0.19 0.99 -2.39
C VAL A 201 0.93 2.29 -2.10
N LEU A 202 2.14 2.47 -2.64
CA LEU A 202 2.91 3.69 -2.45
C LEU A 202 2.21 4.94 -3.00
N HIS A 203 1.54 4.82 -4.14
CA HIS A 203 0.69 5.88 -4.69
C HIS A 203 -0.50 6.18 -3.78
N ALA A 204 -1.22 5.16 -3.32
CA ALA A 204 -2.37 5.33 -2.42
C ALA A 204 -1.97 6.00 -1.09
N LEU A 205 -0.79 5.67 -0.57
CA LEU A 205 -0.22 6.29 0.62
C LEU A 205 0.35 7.70 0.38
N GLY A 206 0.38 8.17 -0.87
CA GLY A 206 0.87 9.50 -1.25
C GLY A 206 2.39 9.63 -1.37
N TYR A 207 3.13 8.52 -1.35
CA TYR A 207 4.58 8.51 -1.57
C TYR A 207 4.96 8.67 -3.04
N LEU A 208 4.10 8.23 -3.95
CA LEU A 208 4.29 8.40 -5.39
C LEU A 208 3.31 9.44 -5.93
N PRO A 209 3.76 10.37 -6.80
CA PRO A 209 2.86 11.30 -7.45
C PRO A 209 1.89 10.54 -8.34
N SER A 210 0.65 11.02 -8.42
CA SER A 210 -0.29 10.53 -9.42
C SER A 210 0.34 10.71 -10.81
N PRO A 211 0.35 9.67 -11.66
CA PRO A 211 0.93 9.83 -12.97
C PRO A 211 0.13 10.91 -13.70
N ARG A 212 0.81 11.96 -14.18
CA ARG A 212 0.13 13.05 -14.89
C ARG A 212 -0.63 12.48 -16.10
N PRO A 213 -1.91 12.85 -16.32
CA PRO A 213 -2.74 12.24 -17.36
C PRO A 213 -2.14 12.36 -18.77
N ALA A 214 -1.54 13.51 -19.10
CA ALA A 214 -0.89 13.73 -20.40
C ALA A 214 0.30 12.78 -20.68
N ARG A 215 0.99 12.30 -19.64
CA ARG A 215 2.09 11.35 -19.79
C ARG A 215 1.58 9.90 -19.77
N GLN A 216 0.43 9.62 -19.14
CA GLN A 216 -0.20 8.30 -19.16
C GLN A 216 -0.68 7.93 -20.56
N GLU A 217 -1.34 8.83 -21.28
CA GLU A 217 -1.81 8.55 -22.64
C GLU A 217 -0.66 8.35 -23.63
N GLN A 218 0.41 9.13 -23.49
CA GLN A 218 1.62 9.00 -24.31
C GLN A 218 2.37 7.68 -24.03
N VAL A 219 2.53 7.32 -22.75
CA VAL A 219 3.20 6.06 -22.38
C VAL A 219 2.31 4.87 -22.73
N ALA A 220 0.99 4.96 -22.54
CA ALA A 220 0.05 3.93 -22.95
C ALA A 220 0.06 3.72 -24.47
N SER A 221 0.03 4.80 -25.25
CA SER A 221 0.13 4.74 -26.71
C SER A 221 1.47 4.18 -27.17
N ALA A 222 2.58 4.58 -26.54
CA ALA A 222 3.91 4.06 -26.85
C ALA A 222 4.04 2.55 -26.52
N LEU A 223 3.48 2.10 -25.40
CA LEU A 223 3.48 0.69 -25.01
C LEU A 223 2.57 -0.16 -25.90
N TRP A 224 1.44 0.39 -26.32
CA TRP A 224 0.55 -0.25 -27.30
C TRP A 224 1.22 -0.38 -28.66
N ALA A 225 1.88 0.69 -29.14
CA ALA A 225 2.65 0.69 -30.37
C ALA A 225 3.87 -0.27 -30.32
N ALA A 226 4.45 -0.48 -29.14
CA ALA A 226 5.54 -1.43 -28.91
C ALA A 226 5.07 -2.89 -28.79
N GLY A 227 3.76 -3.18 -28.90
CA GLY A 227 3.22 -4.53 -28.77
C GLY A 227 3.23 -5.06 -27.33
N ILE A 228 3.25 -4.18 -26.32
CA ILE A 228 3.25 -4.53 -24.89
C ILE A 228 1.91 -4.08 -24.24
N PRO A 229 0.76 -4.63 -24.66
CA PRO A 229 -0.56 -4.17 -24.20
C PRO A 229 -0.77 -4.40 -22.70
N HIS A 230 -0.09 -5.38 -22.11
CA HIS A 230 -0.17 -5.65 -20.68
C HIS A 230 0.33 -4.49 -19.83
N ALA A 231 1.30 -3.71 -20.32
CA ALA A 231 1.88 -2.57 -19.61
C ALA A 231 0.92 -1.37 -19.53
N VAL A 232 -0.10 -1.30 -20.40
CA VAL A 232 -1.12 -0.24 -20.38
C VAL A 232 -2.06 -0.37 -19.17
N TYR A 233 -2.32 -1.61 -18.71
CA TYR A 233 -3.08 -1.86 -17.47
C TYR A 233 -2.40 -1.29 -16.21
N TYR A 234 -1.10 -0.97 -16.29
CA TYR A 234 -0.33 -0.42 -15.17
C TYR A 234 -0.62 1.06 -14.96
N LEU A 235 -1.05 1.78 -16.00
CA LEU A 235 -1.30 3.22 -15.95
C LEU A 235 -2.72 3.56 -15.49
N TYR A 236 -3.70 2.71 -15.81
CA TYR A 236 -5.12 3.05 -15.62
C TYR A 236 -5.80 2.36 -14.42
N GLY A 237 -5.11 1.43 -13.74
CA GLY A 237 -5.78 0.59 -12.74
C GLY A 237 -6.84 -0.31 -13.38
N ARG A 238 -7.41 -1.23 -12.62
CA ARG A 238 -8.47 -2.12 -13.12
C ARG A 238 -9.71 -1.24 -13.38
N PRO A 239 -10.23 -1.13 -14.61
CA PRO A 239 -11.43 -0.33 -14.85
C PRO A 239 -12.59 -0.99 -14.09
N ALA A 240 -13.12 -0.28 -13.09
CA ALA A 240 -14.40 -0.63 -12.49
C ALA A 240 -15.45 -0.49 -13.58
N THR A 241 -15.80 -1.61 -14.23
CA THR A 241 -16.96 -1.72 -15.13
C THR A 241 -17.16 -0.52 -16.08
N ALA A 242 -16.14 -0.16 -16.87
CA ALA A 242 -16.36 0.72 -18.00
C ALA A 242 -16.95 -0.13 -19.13
N LYS A 243 -18.28 -0.15 -19.24
CA LYS A 243 -18.96 -0.63 -20.45
C LYS A 243 -18.39 0.17 -21.64
N ARG A 244 -17.86 -0.57 -22.62
CA ARG A 244 -17.52 -0.19 -24.00
C ARG A 244 -18.05 1.19 -24.41
N GLN A 245 -17.15 2.12 -24.72
CA GLN A 245 -17.22 3.00 -25.91
C GLN A 245 -15.79 3.47 -26.25
N PHE A 246 -15.02 2.65 -26.96
CA PHE A 246 -13.97 3.17 -27.84
C PHE A 246 -14.49 2.99 -29.25
N VAL A 247 -14.93 4.09 -29.84
CA VAL A 247 -15.28 4.19 -31.26
C VAL A 247 -13.94 4.19 -32.02
N PHE A 248 -13.68 3.14 -32.78
CA PHE A 248 -12.58 3.10 -33.73
C PHE A 248 -12.99 3.90 -34.96
N GLY A 249 -12.32 5.03 -35.19
CA GLY A 249 -12.30 5.69 -36.50
C GLY A 249 -11.38 4.91 -37.42
N SER A 250 -11.94 4.47 -38.54
CA SER A 250 -11.29 3.86 -39.71
C SER A 250 -10.33 4.80 -40.41
#